data_AF-A0A5J4LMC1-F1
#
_entry.id   AF-A0A5J4LMC1-F1
#
_cell.length_a   1.000
_cell.length_b   1.000
_cell.length_c   1.000
_cell.angle_alpha   90.00
_cell.angle_beta   90.00
_cell.angle_gamma   90.00
#
_symmetry.space_group_name_H-M   'P 1'
#
loop_
_entity.id
_entity.type
_entity.pdbx_description
1 polymer ?
#
loop_
_entity_poly.entity_id
_entity_poly.type
_entity_poly.pdbx_seq_one_letter_code
_entity_poly.pdbx_strand_id
1 'polypeptide(L)'
;MTICAPEDATAPVSTHRAALTIAADGSYAARLARHDDAAGSWFPERWTLSGPEPYAVPLQGTQPEEPDSALLPLTDGRVLILRRIADRFAASLLYPAGPGTGELLLGAVPVPELTLLPPAPDGRRAYALAPEAHHTALWLLHGGAGGPERIARITGRCTGGVWLDRGGRLLALDRERDGRTKTVVADLERGGETGPLLQITEESNDRLLLADPDSGLLLVRSDAPGHDRLGWGVWGSSRPVRFPECLRPAEGTLTPFAMQPGQMPAPESCAVAFRMETANGTWPVVWRPAERQVRHLPAPEGWLAGSGLWTAAGALLLPYATGAEPCGVARVAGPGRGAEPVEPVEFVEPAEPLESVEPVESVNPVEPPRAVEARRPAGPMPPARPAGAMPQPLPQPLPLPADPPRAVAAPRPPGPAPSPRPLDVPVQPLRGAPCGAGAGSGGGIVLDAGVADNRSTASAHPQARPAEPRRLPAHPHIRRPVPLQQAPLAAR
;
A
#
# COMPACT_ATOMS: atom_id res chain seq x y z
N MET A 1 10.83 -1.74 -56.63
CA MET A 1 9.39 -2.04 -56.39
C MET A 1 9.30 -2.96 -55.19
N THR A 2 8.20 -2.86 -54.43
CA THR A 2 7.96 -3.42 -53.08
C THR A 2 8.46 -2.49 -51.97
N ILE A 3 7.77 -1.37 -51.70
CA ILE A 3 6.54 -1.18 -50.89
C ILE A 3 6.78 -1.49 -49.41
N CYS A 4 7.01 -0.41 -48.66
CA CYS A 4 6.90 -0.35 -47.21
C CYS A 4 5.42 -0.46 -46.80
N ALA A 5 5.13 -1.23 -45.75
CA ALA A 5 3.88 -1.14 -45.00
C ALA A 5 4.16 -0.36 -43.70
N PRO A 6 3.44 0.74 -43.40
CA PRO A 6 3.43 1.36 -42.09
C PRO A 6 2.07 1.10 -41.42
N GLU A 7 2.07 0.40 -40.29
CA GLU A 7 1.00 0.33 -39.27
C GLU A 7 1.57 -0.58 -38.16
N ASP A 8 1.60 -0.17 -36.90
CA ASP A 8 0.37 0.10 -36.16
C ASP A 8 0.57 1.21 -35.10
N ALA A 9 -0.38 2.15 -35.11
CA ALA A 9 -0.57 3.13 -34.06
C ALA A 9 -1.36 2.48 -32.91
N THR A 10 -1.32 3.11 -31.73
CA THR A 10 -2.10 2.76 -30.52
C THR A 10 -1.71 1.47 -29.79
N ALA A 11 -0.47 1.40 -29.28
CA ALA A 11 -0.23 0.72 -28.01
C ALA A 11 -0.73 1.62 -26.85
N PRO A 12 -1.61 1.15 -25.96
CA PRO A 12 -2.00 1.93 -24.79
C PRO A 12 -0.76 2.20 -23.94
N VAL A 13 -0.60 3.48 -23.57
CA VAL A 13 0.46 3.99 -22.70
C VAL A 13 0.66 3.02 -21.53
N SER A 14 1.81 2.35 -21.53
CA SER A 14 2.26 1.55 -20.39
C SER A 14 2.22 2.45 -19.16
N THR A 15 1.33 2.16 -18.21
CA THR A 15 1.39 2.76 -16.88
C THR A 15 2.82 2.51 -16.37
N HIS A 16 3.64 3.56 -16.27
CA HIS A 16 5.05 3.44 -15.89
C HIS A 16 5.16 2.63 -14.60
N ARG A 17 5.53 1.35 -14.73
CA ARG A 17 5.78 0.49 -13.58
C ARG A 17 6.96 1.08 -12.81
N ALA A 18 6.84 1.18 -11.50
CA ALA A 18 7.95 1.60 -10.67
C ALA A 18 9.14 0.66 -10.93
N ALA A 19 10.33 1.24 -11.10
CA ALA A 19 11.54 0.46 -11.31
C ALA A 19 11.85 -0.47 -10.13
N LEU A 20 11.32 -0.15 -8.94
CA LEU A 20 11.40 -0.96 -7.73
C LEU A 20 10.13 -0.75 -6.88
N THR A 21 9.59 -1.85 -6.34
CA THR A 21 8.44 -1.80 -5.41
C THR A 21 8.94 -2.02 -3.99
N ILE A 22 8.46 -1.23 -3.03
CA ILE A 22 8.82 -1.30 -1.61
C ILE A 22 7.68 -1.95 -0.83
N ALA A 23 7.98 -2.88 0.08
CA ALA A 23 7.01 -3.54 0.95
C ALA A 23 6.29 -2.53 1.85
N ALA A 24 5.11 -2.89 2.34
CA ALA A 24 4.23 -1.98 3.07
C ALA A 24 4.87 -1.34 4.33
N ASP A 25 5.77 -2.05 5.01
CA ASP A 25 6.49 -1.56 6.19
C ASP A 25 7.85 -0.93 5.85
N GLY A 26 8.23 -0.88 4.57
CA GLY A 26 9.52 -0.38 4.12
C GLY A 26 10.71 -1.30 4.37
N SER A 27 10.52 -2.52 4.89
CA SER A 27 11.61 -3.41 5.29
C SER A 27 12.30 -4.08 4.10
N TYR A 28 11.55 -4.38 3.04
CA TYR A 28 12.02 -5.04 1.84
C TYR A 28 11.62 -4.27 0.58
N ALA A 29 12.31 -4.53 -0.51
CA ALA A 29 11.89 -4.12 -1.84
C ALA A 29 12.19 -5.20 -2.88
N ALA A 30 11.58 -5.09 -4.06
CA ALA A 30 11.85 -5.99 -5.16
C ALA A 30 11.84 -5.26 -6.51
N ARG A 31 12.69 -5.72 -7.43
CA ARG A 31 12.74 -5.24 -8.81
C ARG A 31 13.19 -6.35 -9.77
N LEU A 32 12.93 -6.15 -11.06
CA LEU A 32 13.63 -6.91 -12.10
C LEU A 32 14.97 -6.22 -12.38
N ALA A 33 16.05 -6.97 -12.25
CA ALA A 33 17.41 -6.54 -12.60
C ALA A 33 17.88 -7.29 -13.86
N ARG A 34 18.91 -6.77 -14.52
CA ARG A 34 19.54 -7.43 -15.67
C ARG A 34 20.83 -8.10 -15.26
N HIS A 35 21.07 -9.29 -15.79
CA HIS A 35 22.37 -9.93 -15.74
C HIS A 35 23.39 -9.18 -16.59
N ASP A 36 24.66 -9.26 -16.20
CA ASP A 36 25.81 -8.87 -17.02
C ASP A 36 26.19 -9.97 -18.04
N ASP A 37 25.27 -10.90 -18.32
CA ASP A 37 25.46 -11.91 -19.36
C ASP A 37 25.26 -11.31 -20.75
N ALA A 38 25.69 -12.03 -21.79
CA ALA A 38 25.58 -11.55 -23.17
C ALA A 38 24.12 -11.33 -23.62
N ALA A 39 23.16 -11.98 -22.97
CA ALA A 39 21.73 -11.87 -23.27
C ALA A 39 21.05 -10.71 -22.53
N GLY A 40 21.66 -10.15 -21.48
CA GLY A 40 21.05 -9.14 -20.62
C GLY A 40 19.78 -9.66 -19.93
N SER A 41 19.78 -10.94 -19.55
CA SER A 41 18.58 -11.65 -19.07
C SER A 41 18.01 -11.00 -17.80
N TRP A 42 16.68 -10.89 -17.70
CA TRP A 42 16.06 -10.37 -16.48
C TRP A 42 15.97 -11.41 -15.38
N PHE A 43 16.20 -10.99 -14.15
CA PHE A 43 16.00 -11.80 -12.95
C PHE A 43 15.37 -10.97 -11.83
N PRO A 44 14.60 -11.60 -10.91
CA PRO A 44 14.07 -10.92 -9.74
C PRO A 44 15.17 -10.68 -8.72
N GLU A 45 15.20 -9.48 -8.16
CA GLU A 45 16.13 -9.10 -7.11
C GLU A 45 15.33 -8.58 -5.91
N ARG A 46 15.67 -9.06 -4.72
CA ARG A 46 15.06 -8.62 -3.46
C ARG A 46 16.05 -7.82 -2.64
N TRP A 47 15.64 -6.64 -2.21
CA TRP A 47 16.43 -5.77 -1.36
C TRP A 47 15.94 -5.85 0.08
N THR A 48 16.87 -5.82 1.03
CA THR A 48 16.58 -5.57 2.44
C THR A 48 16.96 -4.14 2.75
N LEU A 49 16.01 -3.36 3.27
CA LEU A 49 16.16 -1.92 3.52
C LEU A 49 16.15 -1.57 5.02
N SER A 50 15.68 -2.49 5.88
CA SER A 50 15.60 -2.30 7.33
C SER A 50 16.91 -2.54 8.10
N GLY A 51 17.96 -3.01 7.41
CA GLY A 51 19.29 -3.20 7.98
C GLY A 51 20.09 -1.89 8.12
N PRO A 52 21.25 -1.92 8.79
CA PRO A 52 22.15 -0.76 8.87
C PRO A 52 22.65 -0.33 7.49
N GLU A 53 22.86 -1.30 6.59
CA GLU A 53 23.21 -1.08 5.19
C GLU A 53 22.22 -1.88 4.32
N PRO A 54 21.71 -1.27 3.23
CA PRO A 54 20.87 -1.99 2.30
C PRO A 54 21.68 -3.06 1.56
N TYR A 55 21.05 -4.19 1.27
CA TYR A 55 21.67 -5.22 0.45
C TYR A 55 20.66 -5.93 -0.43
N ALA A 56 21.12 -6.36 -1.60
CA ALA A 56 20.34 -7.10 -2.57
C ALA A 56 20.66 -8.59 -2.53
N VAL A 57 19.64 -9.41 -2.75
CA VAL A 57 19.74 -10.86 -2.95
C VAL A 57 19.10 -11.19 -4.30
N PRO A 58 19.86 -11.75 -5.26
CA PRO A 58 19.27 -12.25 -6.50
C PRO A 58 18.37 -13.45 -6.20
N LEU A 59 17.17 -13.46 -6.77
CA LEU A 59 16.19 -14.54 -6.65
C LEU A 59 16.02 -15.25 -8.01
N GLN A 60 17.14 -15.73 -8.56
CA GLN A 60 17.17 -16.42 -9.85
C GLN A 60 16.41 -17.75 -9.78
N GLY A 61 15.41 -17.92 -10.64
CA GLY A 61 14.69 -19.17 -10.82
C GLY A 61 15.39 -20.10 -11.80
N THR A 62 14.64 -21.08 -12.31
CA THR A 62 15.10 -22.02 -13.35
C THR A 62 15.04 -21.47 -14.77
N GLN A 63 14.52 -20.25 -14.93
CA GLN A 63 14.36 -19.56 -16.20
C GLN A 63 14.66 -18.06 -16.05
N PRO A 64 15.07 -17.37 -17.12
CA PRO A 64 15.06 -15.91 -17.16
C PRO A 64 13.61 -15.38 -17.09
N GLU A 65 13.47 -14.14 -16.64
CA GLU A 65 12.17 -13.48 -16.55
C GLU A 65 11.88 -12.60 -17.75
N GLU A 66 10.58 -12.40 -18.01
CA GLU A 66 10.13 -11.44 -19.01
C GLU A 66 10.09 -10.01 -18.42
N PRO A 67 10.35 -8.96 -19.22
CA PRO A 67 10.32 -7.57 -18.75
C PRO A 67 8.96 -7.13 -18.16
N ASP A 68 7.87 -7.81 -18.53
CA ASP A 68 6.52 -7.53 -18.05
C ASP A 68 6.16 -8.28 -16.75
N SER A 69 7.04 -9.14 -16.23
CA SER A 69 6.83 -9.87 -14.97
C SER A 69 6.71 -8.92 -13.78
N ALA A 70 5.59 -8.96 -13.05
CA ALA A 70 5.35 -8.05 -11.92
C ALA A 70 5.90 -8.64 -10.62
N LEU A 71 6.42 -7.79 -9.74
CA LEU A 71 6.96 -8.19 -8.45
C LEU A 71 6.26 -7.44 -7.33
N LEU A 72 5.98 -8.14 -6.22
CA LEU A 72 5.45 -7.55 -5.00
C LEU A 72 6.19 -8.15 -3.79
N PRO A 73 7.02 -7.35 -3.09
CA PRO A 73 7.68 -7.80 -1.88
C PRO A 73 6.69 -7.87 -0.71
N LEU A 74 6.82 -8.92 0.09
CA LEU A 74 6.09 -9.11 1.36
C LEU A 74 6.99 -8.73 2.54
N THR A 75 6.37 -8.45 3.69
CA THR A 75 7.09 -8.02 4.91
C THR A 75 7.83 -9.16 5.61
N ASP A 76 7.62 -10.40 5.17
CA ASP A 76 8.39 -11.56 5.63
C ASP A 76 9.63 -11.85 4.77
N GLY A 77 9.92 -10.97 3.80
CA GLY A 77 11.09 -11.09 2.94
C GLY A 77 10.91 -12.03 1.75
N ARG A 78 9.71 -12.57 1.52
CA ARG A 78 9.37 -13.27 0.26
C ARG A 78 8.93 -12.26 -0.81
N VAL A 79 9.02 -12.66 -2.07
CA VAL A 79 8.59 -11.83 -3.21
C VAL A 79 7.57 -12.61 -4.03
N LEU A 80 6.37 -12.06 -4.21
CA LEU A 80 5.45 -12.57 -5.21
C LEU A 80 5.92 -12.13 -6.60
N ILE A 81 6.00 -13.09 -7.52
CA ILE A 81 6.19 -12.84 -8.95
C ILE A 81 4.93 -13.24 -9.71
N LEU A 82 4.50 -12.37 -10.61
CA LEU A 82 3.40 -12.59 -11.52
C LEU A 82 3.92 -12.63 -12.95
N ARG A 83 3.82 -13.80 -13.60
CA ARG A 83 4.32 -14.04 -14.96
C ARG A 83 3.15 -14.21 -15.92
N ARG A 84 3.23 -13.60 -17.09
CA ARG A 84 2.28 -13.85 -18.17
C ARG A 84 2.70 -15.11 -18.93
N ILE A 85 1.78 -16.06 -19.08
CA ILE A 85 2.00 -17.29 -19.84
C ILE A 85 0.83 -17.44 -20.80
N ALA A 86 1.06 -17.08 -22.07
CA ALA A 86 0.02 -17.01 -23.10
C ALA A 86 -1.20 -16.16 -22.65
N ASP A 87 -2.32 -16.81 -22.34
CA ASP A 87 -3.62 -16.24 -22.00
C ASP A 87 -3.94 -16.24 -20.50
N ARG A 88 -2.95 -16.55 -19.66
CA ARG A 88 -3.11 -16.61 -18.19
C ARG A 88 -1.92 -15.98 -17.48
N PHE A 89 -2.10 -15.74 -16.19
CA PHE A 89 -1.04 -15.22 -15.31
C PHE A 89 -0.71 -16.23 -14.22
N ALA A 90 0.53 -16.71 -14.18
CA ALA A 90 1.03 -17.59 -13.12
C ALA A 90 1.61 -16.76 -11.97
N ALA A 91 1.22 -17.10 -10.74
CA ALA A 91 1.72 -16.47 -9.53
C ALA A 91 2.58 -17.45 -8.73
N SER A 92 3.77 -17.02 -8.33
CA SER A 92 4.68 -17.79 -7.47
C SER A 92 5.24 -16.91 -6.35
N LEU A 93 5.65 -17.53 -5.24
CA LEU A 93 6.48 -16.89 -4.22
C LEU A 93 7.94 -17.31 -4.39
N LEU A 94 8.81 -16.31 -4.46
CA LEU A 94 10.25 -16.45 -4.46
C LEU A 94 10.80 -16.15 -3.06
N TYR A 95 11.78 -16.92 -2.62
CA TYR A 95 12.44 -16.72 -1.34
C TYR A 95 13.89 -17.19 -1.38
N PRO A 96 14.81 -16.57 -0.61
CA PRO A 96 16.16 -17.08 -0.46
C PRO A 96 16.14 -18.50 0.13
N ALA A 97 16.81 -19.45 -0.51
CA ALA A 97 16.90 -20.84 -0.10
C ALA A 97 18.36 -21.33 -0.15
N GLY A 98 19.13 -20.98 0.88
CA GLY A 98 20.57 -21.29 0.93
C GLY A 98 21.32 -20.57 -0.21
N PRO A 99 22.10 -21.27 -1.05
CA PRO A 99 22.80 -20.67 -2.17
C PRO A 99 21.90 -20.35 -3.38
N GLY A 100 20.62 -20.76 -3.35
CA GLY A 100 19.70 -20.61 -4.47
C GLY A 100 18.40 -19.92 -4.09
N THR A 101 17.44 -19.99 -5.01
CA THR A 101 16.09 -19.44 -4.84
C THR A 101 15.11 -20.59 -4.68
N GLY A 102 14.30 -20.53 -3.64
CA GLY A 102 13.12 -21.35 -3.53
C GLY A 102 11.97 -20.69 -4.28
N GLU A 103 11.23 -21.48 -5.06
CA GLU A 103 10.00 -21.04 -5.73
C GLU A 103 8.82 -21.90 -5.27
N LEU A 104 7.74 -21.25 -4.84
CA LEU A 104 6.47 -21.90 -4.52
C LEU A 104 5.39 -21.41 -5.47
N LEU A 105 4.93 -22.28 -6.36
CA LEU A 105 3.80 -22.00 -7.25
C LEU A 105 2.51 -21.85 -6.43
N LEU A 106 1.85 -20.70 -6.54
CA LEU A 106 0.57 -20.44 -5.91
C LEU A 106 -0.60 -20.88 -6.79
N GLY A 107 -0.44 -20.78 -8.11
CA GLY A 107 -1.46 -21.13 -9.10
C GLY A 107 -1.45 -20.16 -10.29
N ALA A 108 -2.50 -20.20 -11.10
CA ALA A 108 -2.66 -19.31 -12.25
C ALA A 108 -4.08 -18.72 -12.32
N VAL A 109 -4.17 -17.51 -12.87
CA VAL A 109 -5.41 -16.78 -13.11
C VAL A 109 -5.67 -16.75 -14.62
N PRO A 110 -6.73 -17.40 -15.13
CA PRO A 110 -7.01 -17.51 -16.57
C PRO A 110 -7.75 -16.27 -17.08
N VAL A 111 -7.05 -15.14 -17.17
CA VAL A 111 -7.58 -13.86 -17.63
C VAL A 111 -6.63 -13.21 -18.64
N PRO A 112 -7.14 -12.45 -19.62
CA PRO A 112 -6.32 -11.81 -20.65
C PRO A 112 -5.52 -10.62 -20.11
N GLU A 113 -5.99 -9.95 -19.05
CA GLU A 113 -5.36 -8.80 -18.41
C GLU A 113 -5.42 -8.97 -16.88
N LEU A 114 -4.30 -8.78 -16.21
CA LEU A 114 -4.20 -8.80 -14.75
C LEU A 114 -3.18 -7.76 -14.28
N THR A 115 -3.62 -6.84 -13.43
CA THR A 115 -2.78 -5.78 -12.87
C THR A 115 -2.60 -6.00 -11.38
N LEU A 116 -1.34 -6.16 -10.93
CA LEU A 116 -1.00 -6.31 -9.52
C LEU A 116 -1.25 -4.98 -8.77
N LEU A 117 -1.93 -5.06 -7.63
CA LEU A 117 -2.18 -3.90 -6.75
C LEU A 117 -0.96 -3.60 -5.88
N PRO A 118 -0.82 -2.37 -5.34
CA PRO A 118 0.25 -2.05 -4.40
C PRO A 118 0.25 -2.98 -3.17
N PRO A 119 1.41 -3.17 -2.52
CA PRO A 119 1.53 -3.99 -1.31
C PRO A 119 0.42 -3.68 -0.30
N ALA A 120 -0.27 -4.72 0.15
CA ALA A 120 -1.32 -4.57 1.15
C ALA A 120 -0.71 -4.03 2.47
N PRO A 121 -1.38 -3.12 3.20
CA PRO A 121 -0.87 -2.55 4.44
C PRO A 121 -0.54 -3.57 5.53
N ASP A 122 -1.18 -4.74 5.50
CA ASP A 122 -0.88 -5.86 6.40
C ASP A 122 0.45 -6.56 6.08
N GLY A 123 1.06 -6.27 4.92
CA GLY A 123 2.34 -6.79 4.47
C GLY A 123 2.34 -8.24 4.00
N ARG A 124 1.20 -8.92 4.07
CA ARG A 124 1.10 -10.39 3.96
C ARG A 124 0.19 -10.85 2.82
N ARG A 125 -0.61 -9.94 2.27
CA ARG A 125 -1.55 -10.25 1.19
C ARG A 125 -1.14 -9.57 -0.11
N ALA A 126 -1.46 -10.22 -1.21
CA ALA A 126 -1.26 -9.68 -2.56
C ALA A 126 -2.57 -9.75 -3.33
N TYR A 127 -2.95 -8.64 -3.95
CA TYR A 127 -4.20 -8.53 -4.69
C TYR A 127 -3.94 -8.10 -6.12
N ALA A 128 -4.88 -8.40 -7.02
CA ALA A 128 -4.82 -7.96 -8.40
C ALA A 128 -6.20 -7.66 -8.98
N LEU A 129 -6.24 -6.77 -9.97
CA LEU A 129 -7.43 -6.45 -10.74
C LEU A 129 -7.38 -7.14 -12.10
N ALA A 130 -8.47 -7.79 -12.48
CA ALA A 130 -8.69 -8.31 -13.83
C ALA A 130 -9.89 -7.59 -14.45
N PRO A 131 -9.65 -6.53 -15.25
CA PRO A 131 -10.70 -5.86 -15.99
C PRO A 131 -11.35 -6.81 -17.02
N GLU A 132 -12.68 -6.78 -17.09
CA GLU A 132 -13.50 -7.46 -18.10
C GLU A 132 -14.41 -6.44 -18.80
N ALA A 133 -15.20 -6.86 -19.79
CA ALA A 133 -15.97 -5.95 -20.64
C ALA A 133 -16.86 -4.95 -19.88
N HIS A 134 -17.49 -5.38 -18.78
CA HIS A 134 -18.46 -4.55 -18.02
C HIS A 134 -18.25 -4.59 -16.50
N HIS A 135 -17.21 -5.27 -16.04
CA HIS A 135 -16.90 -5.42 -14.63
C HIS A 135 -15.42 -5.68 -14.44
N THR A 136 -14.94 -5.60 -13.21
CA THR A 136 -13.58 -5.93 -12.84
C THR A 136 -13.63 -6.96 -11.73
N ALA A 137 -12.93 -8.08 -11.93
CA ALA A 137 -12.73 -9.06 -10.88
C ALA A 137 -11.55 -8.64 -10.00
N LEU A 138 -11.74 -8.66 -8.68
CA LEU A 138 -10.68 -8.50 -7.71
C LEU A 138 -10.23 -9.88 -7.23
N TRP A 139 -8.94 -10.14 -7.33
CA TRP A 139 -8.30 -11.39 -6.97
C TRP A 139 -7.41 -11.22 -5.75
N LEU A 140 -7.44 -12.18 -4.83
CA LEU A 140 -6.41 -12.39 -3.81
C LEU A 140 -5.44 -13.44 -4.36
N LEU A 141 -4.22 -13.02 -4.70
CA LEU A 141 -3.19 -13.90 -5.24
C LEU A 141 -2.42 -14.65 -4.15
N HIS A 142 -2.21 -14.01 -3.00
CA HIS A 142 -1.51 -14.58 -1.84
C HIS A 142 -2.13 -14.14 -0.53
N GLY A 143 -2.11 -15.03 0.48
CA GLY A 143 -2.64 -14.80 1.82
C GLY A 143 -4.02 -15.41 2.08
N GLY A 144 -4.56 -16.16 1.12
CA GLY A 144 -5.79 -16.97 1.22
C GLY A 144 -5.51 -18.46 1.48
N ALA A 145 -6.56 -19.28 1.46
CA ALA A 145 -6.47 -20.70 1.87
C ALA A 145 -5.99 -21.67 0.76
N GLY A 146 -6.09 -21.30 -0.52
CA GLY A 146 -5.99 -22.27 -1.62
C GLY A 146 -5.39 -21.77 -2.94
N GLY A 147 -4.53 -20.75 -2.90
CA GLY A 147 -3.95 -20.11 -4.10
C GLY A 147 -4.76 -18.90 -4.57
N PRO A 148 -4.59 -18.44 -5.82
CA PRO A 148 -5.32 -17.30 -6.37
C PRO A 148 -6.85 -17.50 -6.33
N GLU A 149 -7.55 -16.61 -5.64
CA GLU A 149 -9.02 -16.66 -5.50
C GLU A 149 -9.66 -15.34 -5.91
N ARG A 150 -10.80 -15.40 -6.60
CA ARG A 150 -11.60 -14.22 -6.92
C ARG A 150 -12.48 -13.87 -5.73
N ILE A 151 -12.24 -12.72 -5.10
CA ILE A 151 -12.88 -12.32 -3.85
C ILE A 151 -14.02 -11.32 -4.05
N ALA A 152 -14.03 -10.57 -5.16
CA ALA A 152 -15.09 -9.64 -5.46
C ALA A 152 -15.27 -9.42 -6.97
N ARG A 153 -16.46 -8.94 -7.33
CA ARG A 153 -16.80 -8.54 -8.70
C ARG A 153 -17.42 -7.15 -8.67
N ILE A 154 -16.71 -6.18 -9.26
CA ILE A 154 -17.08 -4.77 -9.22
C ILE A 154 -17.57 -4.36 -10.60
N THR A 155 -18.81 -3.90 -10.70
CA THR A 155 -19.37 -3.45 -11.99
C THR A 155 -18.68 -2.18 -12.49
N GLY A 156 -18.28 -2.13 -13.76
CA GLY A 156 -17.43 -1.09 -14.37
C GLY A 156 -15.97 -1.53 -14.52
N ARG A 157 -15.19 -0.83 -15.34
CA ARG A 157 -13.75 -1.08 -15.50
C ARG A 157 -13.00 -0.36 -14.38
N CYS A 158 -12.23 -1.06 -13.57
CA CYS A 158 -11.52 -0.49 -12.44
C CYS A 158 -10.01 -0.54 -12.68
N THR A 159 -9.34 0.56 -12.33
CA THR A 159 -7.89 0.72 -12.35
C THR A 159 -7.42 1.40 -11.06
N GLY A 160 -6.13 1.72 -10.96
CA GLY A 160 -5.53 2.30 -9.78
C GLY A 160 -5.43 1.27 -8.65
N GLY A 161 -5.72 1.71 -7.43
CA GLY A 161 -5.58 0.89 -6.23
C GLY A 161 -4.85 1.64 -5.13
N VAL A 162 -5.60 2.26 -4.22
CA VAL A 162 -5.04 2.98 -3.07
C VAL A 162 -5.67 2.46 -1.79
N TRP A 163 -4.85 1.99 -0.86
CA TRP A 163 -5.32 1.51 0.44
C TRP A 163 -5.69 2.70 1.35
N LEU A 164 -6.84 2.60 2.00
CA LEU A 164 -7.41 3.70 2.81
C LEU A 164 -7.37 3.44 4.32
N ASP A 165 -6.89 2.26 4.74
CA ASP A 165 -6.75 1.89 6.13
C ASP A 165 -5.55 0.95 6.32
N ARG A 166 -5.04 0.86 7.56
CA ARG A 166 -3.89 0.00 7.90
C ARG A 166 -4.18 -1.50 7.90
N GLY A 167 -5.45 -1.90 7.97
CA GLY A 167 -5.86 -3.30 8.00
C GLY A 167 -5.94 -3.93 6.60
N GLY A 168 -5.87 -3.12 5.54
CA GLY A 168 -6.04 -3.60 4.17
C GLY A 168 -7.49 -3.98 3.85
N ARG A 169 -8.46 -3.29 4.46
CA ARG A 169 -9.90 -3.57 4.26
C ARG A 169 -10.51 -2.72 3.16
N LEU A 170 -10.21 -1.43 3.15
CA LEU A 170 -10.80 -0.41 2.31
C LEU A 170 -9.83 -0.07 1.18
N LEU A 171 -10.25 -0.41 -0.04
CA LEU A 171 -9.48 -0.19 -1.25
C LEU A 171 -10.19 0.83 -2.13
N ALA A 172 -9.53 1.96 -2.42
CA ALA A 172 -10.00 2.89 -3.43
C ALA A 172 -9.61 2.41 -4.83
N LEU A 173 -10.57 2.46 -5.75
CA LEU A 173 -10.43 2.05 -7.14
C LEU A 173 -10.99 3.14 -8.04
N ASP A 174 -10.27 3.45 -9.11
CA ASP A 174 -10.75 4.37 -10.14
C ASP A 174 -11.62 3.59 -11.11
N ARG A 175 -12.93 3.86 -11.05
CA ARG A 175 -13.94 3.14 -11.81
C ARG A 175 -14.42 3.95 -12.99
N GLU A 176 -14.22 3.41 -14.18
CA GLU A 176 -14.79 3.92 -15.42
C GLU A 176 -16.18 3.32 -15.67
N ARG A 177 -17.14 4.21 -15.96
CA ARG A 177 -18.46 3.89 -16.51
C ARG A 177 -18.89 4.98 -17.47
N ASP A 178 -19.45 4.59 -18.60
CA ASP A 178 -20.03 5.51 -19.58
C ASP A 178 -19.04 6.62 -20.00
N GLY A 179 -17.75 6.26 -20.14
CA GLY A 179 -16.67 7.20 -20.49
C GLY A 179 -16.22 8.15 -19.37
N ARG A 180 -16.76 8.00 -18.14
CA ARG A 180 -16.38 8.81 -16.97
C ARG A 180 -15.70 7.96 -15.91
N THR A 181 -14.56 8.43 -15.42
CA THR A 181 -13.84 7.80 -14.31
C THR A 181 -14.19 8.49 -12.99
N LYS A 182 -14.57 7.70 -11.96
CA LYS A 182 -14.80 8.16 -10.59
C LYS A 182 -14.15 7.21 -9.60
N THR A 183 -13.59 7.71 -8.50
CA THR A 183 -13.06 6.83 -7.47
C THR A 183 -14.17 6.31 -6.58
N VAL A 184 -14.19 4.99 -6.38
CA VAL A 184 -15.04 4.29 -5.42
C VAL A 184 -14.20 3.62 -4.35
N VAL A 185 -14.77 3.42 -3.18
CA VAL A 185 -14.20 2.55 -2.15
C VAL A 185 -14.85 1.17 -2.24
N ALA A 186 -14.05 0.12 -2.24
CA ALA A 186 -14.47 -1.27 -2.10
C ALA A 186 -14.13 -1.77 -0.69
N ASP A 187 -15.13 -2.31 0.02
CA ASP A 187 -14.96 -2.90 1.35
C ASP A 187 -14.73 -4.42 1.24
N LEU A 188 -13.49 -4.86 1.40
CA LEU A 188 -13.09 -6.25 1.18
C LEU A 188 -13.66 -7.21 2.23
N GLU A 189 -13.92 -6.75 3.44
CA GLU A 189 -14.58 -7.57 4.48
C GLU A 189 -16.07 -7.77 4.21
N ARG A 190 -16.66 -6.92 3.35
CA ARG A 190 -18.07 -7.01 2.94
C ARG A 190 -18.21 -7.47 1.50
N GLY A 191 -17.32 -8.38 1.06
CA GLY A 191 -17.37 -8.99 -0.27
C GLY A 191 -17.13 -8.02 -1.43
N GLY A 192 -16.42 -6.91 -1.18
CA GLY A 192 -16.16 -5.88 -2.17
C GLY A 192 -17.36 -4.98 -2.46
N GLU A 193 -18.28 -4.83 -1.51
CA GLU A 193 -19.33 -3.80 -1.57
C GLU A 193 -18.71 -2.43 -1.88
N THR A 194 -19.22 -1.76 -2.93
CA THR A 194 -18.67 -0.47 -3.37
C THR A 194 -19.52 0.71 -2.93
N GLY A 195 -18.87 1.79 -2.49
CA GLY A 195 -19.47 3.11 -2.25
C GLY A 195 -18.76 4.21 -3.01
N PRO A 196 -19.43 5.35 -3.31
CA PRO A 196 -18.76 6.50 -3.89
C PRO A 196 -17.71 7.05 -2.92
N LEU A 197 -16.58 7.49 -3.46
CA LEU A 197 -15.54 8.15 -2.70
C LEU A 197 -15.26 9.55 -3.24
N LEU A 198 -14.82 9.65 -4.50
CA LEU A 198 -14.43 10.90 -5.11
C LEU A 198 -15.26 11.15 -6.38
N GLN A 199 -16.04 12.23 -6.31
CA GLN A 199 -16.80 12.76 -7.44
C GLN A 199 -16.88 14.28 -7.28
N ILE A 200 -15.99 15.01 -7.96
CA ILE A 200 -15.86 16.46 -7.80
C ILE A 200 -16.97 17.18 -8.57
N THR A 201 -17.17 16.79 -9.83
CA THR A 201 -18.35 17.19 -10.64
C THR A 201 -18.96 15.96 -11.28
N GLU A 202 -20.12 16.09 -11.92
CA GLU A 202 -20.72 14.98 -12.67
C GLU A 202 -19.87 14.61 -13.90
N GLU A 203 -19.45 15.62 -14.65
CA GLU A 203 -18.75 15.46 -15.93
C GLU A 203 -17.25 15.23 -15.84
N SER A 204 -16.64 15.38 -14.66
CA SER A 204 -15.19 15.21 -14.52
C SER A 204 -14.74 13.76 -14.58
N ASN A 205 -13.46 13.55 -14.81
CA ASN A 205 -12.75 12.31 -14.52
C ASN A 205 -11.96 12.51 -13.23
N ASP A 206 -12.33 11.79 -12.17
CA ASP A 206 -11.73 11.92 -10.85
C ASP A 206 -10.99 10.64 -10.49
N ARG A 207 -9.69 10.78 -10.16
CA ARG A 207 -8.79 9.68 -9.80
C ARG A 207 -8.09 9.94 -8.49
N LEU A 208 -7.97 8.92 -7.65
CA LEU A 208 -7.19 8.98 -6.42
C LEU A 208 -5.79 8.41 -6.68
N LEU A 209 -4.75 9.23 -6.48
CA LEU A 209 -3.37 8.85 -6.78
C LEU A 209 -2.63 8.31 -5.55
N LEU A 210 -2.79 8.97 -4.39
CA LEU A 210 -2.22 8.57 -3.10
C LEU A 210 -3.15 8.95 -1.97
N ALA A 211 -3.11 8.18 -0.89
CA ALA A 211 -3.76 8.50 0.37
C ALA A 211 -2.84 8.11 1.53
N ASP A 212 -2.86 8.90 2.59
CA ASP A 212 -2.29 8.53 3.88
C ASP A 212 -3.45 8.32 4.87
N PRO A 213 -3.68 7.08 5.36
CA PRO A 213 -4.78 6.80 6.28
C PRO A 213 -4.62 7.50 7.64
N ASP A 214 -3.44 8.02 7.94
CA ASP A 214 -3.12 8.61 9.25
C ASP A 214 -3.45 10.08 9.33
N SER A 215 -2.98 10.85 8.35
CA SER A 215 -3.31 12.26 8.24
C SER A 215 -4.66 12.49 7.55
N GLY A 216 -5.14 11.50 6.80
CA GLY A 216 -6.27 11.63 5.90
C GLY A 216 -5.96 12.45 4.64
N LEU A 217 -4.70 12.80 4.37
CA LEU A 217 -4.33 13.51 3.15
C LEU A 217 -4.63 12.65 1.92
N LEU A 218 -5.32 13.25 0.94
CA LEU A 218 -5.61 12.65 -0.35
C LEU A 218 -4.93 13.47 -1.45
N LEU A 219 -4.26 12.80 -2.37
CA LEU A 219 -3.78 13.38 -3.61
C LEU A 219 -4.59 12.83 -4.78
N VAL A 220 -5.14 13.73 -5.58
CA VAL A 220 -6.07 13.40 -6.65
C VAL A 220 -5.60 13.96 -7.99
N ARG A 221 -6.13 13.39 -9.07
CA ARG A 221 -6.05 13.95 -10.42
C ARG A 221 -7.46 14.13 -10.95
N SER A 222 -7.77 15.32 -11.44
CA SER A 222 -9.09 15.62 -11.98
C SER A 222 -9.05 16.73 -13.01
N ASP A 223 -9.96 16.63 -13.98
CA ASP A 223 -10.26 17.66 -14.99
C ASP A 223 -11.42 18.60 -14.58
N ALA A 224 -11.96 18.45 -13.36
CA ALA A 224 -13.02 19.31 -12.83
C ALA A 224 -12.73 20.83 -12.92
N PRO A 225 -11.48 21.31 -12.77
CA PRO A 225 -11.12 22.71 -13.00
C PRO A 225 -11.12 23.15 -14.49
N GLY A 226 -11.54 22.29 -15.42
CA GLY A 226 -11.58 22.54 -16.86
C GLY A 226 -10.47 21.86 -17.66
N HIS A 227 -9.44 21.33 -17.00
CA HIS A 227 -8.37 20.54 -17.62
C HIS A 227 -7.70 19.65 -16.57
N ASP A 228 -7.03 18.57 -17.00
CA ASP A 228 -6.38 17.62 -16.08
C ASP A 228 -5.36 18.32 -15.16
N ARG A 229 -5.55 18.16 -13.85
CA ARG A 229 -4.73 18.78 -12.81
C ARG A 229 -4.55 17.86 -11.61
N LEU A 230 -3.38 18.01 -10.97
CA LEU A 230 -3.16 17.49 -9.62
C LEU A 230 -3.88 18.38 -8.60
N GLY A 231 -4.60 17.74 -7.69
CA GLY A 231 -5.27 18.36 -6.58
C GLY A 231 -5.07 17.59 -5.29
N TRP A 232 -5.55 18.15 -4.19
CA TRP A 232 -5.50 17.50 -2.89
C TRP A 232 -6.74 17.79 -2.06
N GLY A 233 -7.04 16.89 -1.12
CA GLY A 233 -8.14 17.00 -0.18
C GLY A 233 -7.80 16.30 1.13
N VAL A 234 -8.76 16.31 2.04
CA VAL A 234 -8.66 15.59 3.32
C VAL A 234 -9.86 14.65 3.42
N TRP A 235 -9.59 13.38 3.66
CA TRP A 235 -10.61 12.35 3.82
C TRP A 235 -11.61 12.73 4.92
N GLY A 236 -12.91 12.62 4.63
CA GLY A 236 -13.99 12.95 5.56
C GLY A 236 -14.17 14.45 5.86
N SER A 237 -13.37 15.33 5.25
CA SER A 237 -13.55 16.77 5.35
C SER A 237 -14.74 17.25 4.53
N SER A 238 -15.37 18.36 4.91
CA SER A 238 -16.35 19.06 4.08
C SER A 238 -15.70 20.12 3.17
N ARG A 239 -14.37 20.30 3.25
CA ARG A 239 -13.64 21.26 2.43
C ARG A 239 -13.48 20.70 1.01
N PRO A 240 -13.65 21.53 -0.04
CA PRO A 240 -13.49 21.08 -1.41
C PRO A 240 -12.03 20.71 -1.70
N VAL A 241 -11.85 19.85 -2.71
CA VAL A 241 -10.54 19.57 -3.30
C VAL A 241 -9.93 20.88 -3.81
N ARG A 242 -8.63 21.05 -3.57
CA ARG A 242 -7.87 22.23 -4.00
C ARG A 242 -6.91 21.83 -5.10
N PHE A 243 -6.71 22.71 -6.08
CA PHE A 243 -5.82 22.50 -7.23
C PHE A 243 -4.74 23.58 -7.31
N PRO A 244 -3.64 23.44 -6.53
CA PRO A 244 -2.57 24.44 -6.49
C PRO A 244 -1.85 24.58 -7.84
N GLU A 245 -1.58 25.82 -8.28
CA GLU A 245 -0.87 26.07 -9.54
C GLU A 245 0.57 25.53 -9.53
N CYS A 246 1.23 25.48 -8.37
CA CYS A 246 2.58 24.93 -8.24
C CYS A 246 2.69 23.43 -8.55
N LEU A 247 1.57 22.68 -8.55
CA LEU A 247 1.52 21.28 -8.98
C LEU A 247 1.22 21.12 -10.48
N ARG A 248 1.10 22.23 -11.21
CA ARG A 248 1.03 22.25 -12.66
C ARG A 248 2.41 22.69 -13.18
N PRO A 249 3.29 21.75 -13.54
CA PRO A 249 4.57 22.13 -14.13
C PRO A 249 4.35 22.80 -15.48
N ALA A 250 5.19 23.79 -15.82
CA ALA A 250 5.15 24.43 -17.13
C ALA A 250 5.58 23.46 -18.25
N GLU A 251 6.50 22.55 -17.94
CA GLU A 251 7.00 21.49 -18.82
C GLU A 251 7.10 20.17 -18.05
N GLY A 252 6.80 19.07 -18.73
CA GLY A 252 6.91 17.72 -18.17
C GLY A 252 5.71 17.27 -17.34
N THR A 253 5.90 16.17 -16.59
CA THR A 253 4.86 15.51 -15.80
C THR A 253 5.31 15.29 -14.36
N LEU A 254 4.42 15.59 -13.41
CA LEU A 254 4.57 15.21 -12.00
C LEU A 254 3.79 13.92 -11.73
N THR A 255 4.50 12.87 -11.34
CA THR A 255 3.91 11.58 -10.94
C THR A 255 4.22 11.30 -9.47
N PRO A 256 3.22 11.25 -8.58
CA PRO A 256 3.44 11.00 -7.17
C PRO A 256 3.89 9.54 -6.94
N PHE A 257 4.79 9.33 -5.98
CA PHE A 257 5.26 7.98 -5.66
C PHE A 257 5.35 7.68 -4.15
N ALA A 258 5.36 8.70 -3.28
CA ALA A 258 5.36 8.50 -1.84
C ALA A 258 4.69 9.66 -1.09
N MET A 259 4.04 9.35 0.02
CA MET A 259 3.43 10.33 0.93
C MET A 259 3.96 10.10 2.35
N GLN A 260 4.27 11.18 3.06
CA GLN A 260 4.75 11.12 4.43
C GLN A 260 3.63 10.69 5.38
N PRO A 261 3.81 9.61 6.15
CA PRO A 261 2.79 9.15 7.07
C PRO A 261 2.68 10.03 8.33
N GLY A 262 1.50 10.06 8.94
CA GLY A 262 1.37 10.27 10.38
C GLY A 262 1.34 11.71 10.91
N GLN A 263 1.07 12.74 10.11
CA GLN A 263 0.98 14.13 10.61
C GLN A 263 -0.45 14.50 11.05
N MET A 264 -1.02 13.78 12.03
CA MET A 264 -2.29 14.19 12.65
C MET A 264 -2.02 15.26 13.73
N PRO A 265 -2.76 16.39 13.79
CA PRO A 265 -3.96 16.75 13.02
C PRO A 265 -3.69 17.70 11.84
N ALA A 266 -2.46 17.76 11.32
CA ALA A 266 -2.03 18.73 10.31
C ALA A 266 -1.68 18.04 8.97
N PRO A 267 -2.66 17.49 8.22
CA PRO A 267 -2.42 16.89 6.90
C PRO A 267 -1.74 17.85 5.93
N GLU A 268 -1.90 19.16 6.10
CA GLU A 268 -1.20 20.17 5.33
C GLU A 268 0.34 20.18 5.52
N SER A 269 0.83 19.53 6.57
CA SER A 269 2.27 19.38 6.86
C SER A 269 2.86 18.10 6.27
N CYS A 270 2.04 17.14 5.82
CA CYS A 270 2.51 15.92 5.17
C CYS A 270 3.21 16.27 3.85
N ALA A 271 4.44 15.79 3.69
CA ALA A 271 5.15 15.87 2.43
C ALA A 271 4.66 14.80 1.45
N VAL A 272 4.65 15.15 0.16
CA VAL A 272 4.42 14.23 -0.95
C VAL A 272 5.62 14.33 -1.87
N ALA A 273 6.16 13.18 -2.27
CA ALA A 273 7.24 13.09 -3.24
C ALA A 273 6.70 12.70 -4.62
N PHE A 274 7.23 13.37 -5.63
CA PHE A 274 6.88 13.24 -7.04
C PHE A 274 8.12 12.95 -7.86
N ARG A 275 7.97 12.13 -8.89
CA ARG A 275 8.89 12.05 -10.01
C ARG A 275 8.52 13.18 -10.97
N MET A 276 9.45 14.11 -11.19
CA MET A 276 9.38 15.04 -12.30
C MET A 276 10.03 14.38 -13.51
N GLU A 277 9.35 14.39 -14.64
CA GLU A 277 9.85 13.88 -15.90
C GLU A 277 9.69 14.94 -16.99
N THR A 278 10.80 15.33 -17.60
CA THR A 278 10.87 16.33 -18.67
C THR A 278 11.71 15.78 -19.82
N ALA A 279 11.75 16.50 -20.95
CA ALA A 279 12.68 16.19 -22.04
C ALA A 279 14.16 16.22 -21.60
N ASN A 280 14.48 16.98 -20.54
CA ASN A 280 15.85 17.19 -20.06
C ASN A 280 16.27 16.20 -18.97
N GLY A 281 15.37 15.31 -18.52
CA GLY A 281 15.68 14.30 -17.52
C GLY A 281 14.59 14.09 -16.48
N THR A 282 14.92 13.27 -15.49
CA THR A 282 14.02 12.80 -14.43
C THR A 282 14.65 13.00 -13.05
N TRP A 283 13.93 13.63 -12.12
CA TRP A 283 14.42 13.87 -10.75
C TRP A 283 13.28 13.94 -9.72
N PRO A 284 13.56 13.77 -8.42
CA PRO A 284 12.55 13.87 -7.38
C PRO A 284 12.19 15.31 -7.03
N VAL A 285 10.92 15.56 -6.77
CA VAL A 285 10.35 16.83 -6.31
C VAL A 285 9.50 16.56 -5.08
N VAL A 286 9.56 17.45 -4.09
CA VAL A 286 8.76 17.36 -2.86
C VAL A 286 7.80 18.53 -2.78
N TRP A 287 6.59 18.28 -2.30
CA TRP A 287 5.61 19.31 -2.05
C TRP A 287 4.87 19.05 -0.74
N ARG A 288 4.49 20.13 -0.05
CA ARG A 288 3.60 20.10 1.12
C ARG A 288 2.43 21.04 0.85
N PRO A 289 1.19 20.67 1.24
CA PRO A 289 0.06 21.56 1.06
C PRO A 289 0.22 22.94 1.73
N ALA A 290 0.86 23.01 2.90
CA ALA A 290 1.11 24.26 3.62
C ALA A 290 2.12 25.19 2.92
N GLU A 291 3.11 24.63 2.21
CA GLU A 291 4.20 25.41 1.61
C GLU A 291 3.81 26.04 0.27
N ARG A 292 2.76 25.53 -0.40
CA ARG A 292 2.22 26.05 -1.67
C ARG A 292 3.25 26.20 -2.80
N GLN A 293 4.40 25.56 -2.69
CA GLN A 293 5.46 25.52 -3.70
C GLN A 293 6.05 24.11 -3.78
N VAL A 294 6.59 23.77 -4.95
CA VAL A 294 7.34 22.53 -5.14
C VAL A 294 8.83 22.79 -4.85
N ARG A 295 9.49 21.83 -4.20
CA ARG A 295 10.93 21.86 -3.93
C ARG A 295 11.60 20.77 -4.76
N HIS A 296 12.53 21.17 -5.60
CA HIS A 296 13.33 20.25 -6.40
C HIS A 296 14.44 19.66 -5.54
N LEU A 297 14.70 18.36 -5.69
CA LEU A 297 15.78 17.65 -5.03
C LEU A 297 16.75 17.12 -6.08
N PRO A 298 18.07 17.08 -5.79
CA PRO A 298 19.00 16.38 -6.65
C PRO A 298 18.65 14.89 -6.67
N ALA A 299 18.56 14.30 -7.86
CA ALA A 299 18.43 12.85 -7.98
C ALA A 299 19.79 12.20 -7.67
N PRO A 300 19.85 11.18 -6.80
CA PRO A 300 21.07 10.39 -6.69
C PRO A 300 21.37 9.71 -8.03
N GLU A 301 22.66 9.56 -8.35
CA GLU A 301 23.06 8.79 -9.53
C GLU A 301 22.47 7.37 -9.45
N GLY A 302 21.91 6.87 -10.56
CA GLY A 302 21.27 5.57 -10.58
C GLY A 302 19.94 5.48 -9.84
N TRP A 303 19.31 6.61 -9.49
CA TRP A 303 17.98 6.62 -8.84
C TRP A 303 16.98 5.74 -9.58
N LEU A 304 16.34 4.83 -8.87
CA LEU A 304 15.25 3.99 -9.38
C LEU A 304 13.97 4.82 -9.46
N ALA A 305 13.91 5.63 -10.53
CA ALA A 305 12.95 6.72 -10.68
C ALA A 305 11.49 6.31 -10.43
N GLY A 306 10.80 7.12 -9.64
CA GLY A 306 9.43 6.83 -9.20
C GLY A 306 9.35 5.82 -8.05
N SER A 307 10.46 5.51 -7.40
CA SER A 307 10.52 4.67 -6.20
C SER A 307 11.12 5.46 -5.03
N GLY A 308 10.54 5.29 -3.85
CA GLY A 308 11.05 5.86 -2.61
C GLY A 308 10.04 5.74 -1.48
N LEU A 309 10.50 6.05 -0.26
CA LEU A 309 9.72 5.89 0.96
C LEU A 309 9.94 7.08 1.89
N TRP A 310 8.87 7.61 2.47
CA TRP A 310 8.99 8.56 3.57
C TRP A 310 9.07 7.82 4.90
N THR A 311 10.04 8.19 5.73
CA THR A 311 10.03 7.80 7.13
C THR A 311 9.05 8.67 7.91
N ALA A 312 8.54 8.16 9.04
CA ALA A 312 7.70 8.95 9.94
C ALA A 312 8.41 10.22 10.46
N ALA A 313 9.74 10.17 10.59
CA ALA A 313 10.58 11.32 10.96
C ALA A 313 10.74 12.37 9.83
N GLY A 314 10.16 12.16 8.66
CA GLY A 314 10.20 13.11 7.55
C GLY A 314 11.49 13.05 6.72
N ALA A 315 12.18 11.91 6.68
CA ALA A 315 13.26 11.69 5.71
C ALA A 315 12.73 10.93 4.49
N LEU A 316 13.09 11.39 3.29
CA LEU A 316 12.79 10.69 2.04
C LEU A 316 13.94 9.76 1.70
N LEU A 317 13.65 8.46 1.60
CA LEU A 317 14.57 7.42 1.18
C LEU A 317 14.40 7.17 -0.31
N LEU A 318 15.48 7.25 -1.07
CA LEU A 318 15.51 7.10 -2.53
C LEU A 318 16.43 5.93 -2.90
N PRO A 319 15.87 4.76 -3.26
CA PRO A 319 16.62 3.62 -3.76
C PRO A 319 17.36 3.96 -5.06
N TYR A 320 18.64 3.60 -5.16
CA TYR A 320 19.46 3.78 -6.35
C TYR A 320 20.37 2.58 -6.59
N ALA A 321 20.78 2.39 -7.84
CA ALA A 321 21.72 1.37 -8.23
C ALA A 321 22.71 1.94 -9.27
N THR A 322 24.00 1.85 -8.98
CA THR A 322 25.10 2.21 -9.89
C THR A 322 26.01 1.00 -10.12
N GLY A 323 26.99 1.13 -11.02
CA GLY A 323 28.00 0.08 -11.21
C GLY A 323 28.89 -0.14 -9.97
N ALA A 324 29.10 0.89 -9.15
CA ALA A 324 29.90 0.80 -7.92
C ALA A 324 29.07 0.33 -6.71
N GLU A 325 27.80 0.73 -6.66
CA GLU A 325 26.87 0.41 -5.58
C GLU A 325 25.56 -0.12 -6.17
N PRO A 326 25.44 -1.45 -6.35
CA PRO A 326 24.29 -2.05 -7.04
C PRO A 326 23.00 -2.02 -6.21
N CYS A 327 23.11 -1.72 -4.91
CA CYS A 327 21.99 -1.60 -3.98
C CYS A 327 22.29 -0.50 -2.96
N GLY A 328 21.77 0.70 -3.19
CA GLY A 328 21.95 1.86 -2.32
C GLY A 328 20.63 2.55 -1.98
N VAL A 329 20.60 3.27 -0.85
CA VAL A 329 19.45 4.08 -0.44
C VAL A 329 19.94 5.45 -0.01
N ALA A 330 19.67 6.46 -0.84
CA ALA A 330 20.01 7.83 -0.51
C ALA A 330 18.97 8.40 0.45
N ARG A 331 19.43 8.99 1.55
CA ARG A 331 18.55 9.66 2.52
C ARG A 331 18.57 11.17 2.28
N VAL A 332 17.44 11.71 1.84
CA VAL A 332 17.24 13.15 1.77
C VAL A 332 16.44 13.58 3.00
N ALA A 333 17.07 14.34 3.88
CA ALA A 333 16.34 14.96 4.99
C ALA A 333 15.23 15.86 4.38
N GLY A 334 13.97 15.54 4.67
CA GLY A 334 12.91 16.52 4.49
C GLY A 334 13.29 17.74 5.32
N PRO A 335 13.04 18.96 4.83
CA PRO A 335 13.36 20.13 5.63
C PRO A 335 12.48 20.04 6.88
N GLY A 336 13.09 19.72 8.01
CA GLY A 336 12.51 20.00 9.31
C GLY A 336 12.28 21.50 9.40
N ARG A 337 11.26 21.89 10.19
CA ARG A 337 11.14 23.24 10.75
C ARG A 337 12.53 23.82 11.01
N GLY A 338 12.74 25.08 10.64
CA GLY A 338 13.99 25.81 10.88
C GLY A 338 14.65 25.35 12.17
N ALA A 339 15.70 24.53 12.00
CA ALA A 339 16.69 24.39 13.02
C ALA A 339 17.35 25.77 13.04
N GLU A 340 17.03 26.57 14.05
CA GLU A 340 17.98 27.54 14.56
C GLU A 340 19.36 26.86 14.54
N PRO A 341 20.40 27.50 13.99
CA PRO A 341 21.73 26.93 13.98
C PRO A 341 22.06 26.54 15.42
N VAL A 342 22.21 25.24 15.68
CA VAL A 342 22.90 24.81 16.89
C VAL A 342 24.32 25.26 16.62
N GLU A 343 24.74 26.34 17.27
CA GLU A 343 26.12 26.77 17.23
C GLU A 343 27.01 25.58 17.59
N PRO A 344 28.12 25.38 16.86
CA PRO A 344 29.02 24.27 17.14
C PRO A 344 29.46 24.38 18.59
N VAL A 345 29.19 23.33 19.35
CA VAL A 345 29.78 23.16 20.68
C VAL A 345 31.29 23.14 20.45
N GLU A 346 32.00 24.16 20.94
CA GLU A 346 33.46 24.20 20.91
C GLU A 346 34.00 22.90 21.49
N PHE A 347 34.86 22.25 20.71
CA PHE A 347 35.67 21.14 21.18
C PHE A 347 36.49 21.63 22.37
N VAL A 348 36.18 21.13 23.56
CA VAL A 348 37.10 21.22 24.69
C VAL A 348 38.33 20.40 24.34
N GLU A 349 39.50 21.03 24.32
CA GLU A 349 40.77 20.39 24.03
C GLU A 349 41.03 19.20 24.98
N PRO A 350 41.66 18.11 24.50
CA PRO A 350 42.08 17.02 25.37
C PRO A 350 43.17 17.52 26.32
N ALA A 351 42.95 17.36 27.62
CA ALA A 351 44.00 17.57 28.63
C ALA A 351 45.16 16.58 28.39
N GLU A 352 46.38 17.11 28.48
CA GLU A 352 47.64 16.38 28.27
C GLU A 352 47.81 15.17 29.21
N PRO A 353 48.49 14.09 28.76
CA PRO A 353 48.76 12.93 29.59
C PRO A 353 49.93 13.20 30.53
N LEU A 354 49.68 13.07 31.84
CA LEU A 354 50.73 13.07 32.86
C LEU A 354 51.54 11.77 32.83
N GLU A 355 52.84 11.95 33.05
CA GLU A 355 53.93 10.98 32.97
C GLU A 355 53.82 9.80 33.96
N SER A 356 54.23 8.64 33.44
CA SER A 356 55.11 7.62 34.03
C SER A 356 55.11 7.36 35.55
N VAL A 357 54.67 6.16 35.93
CA VAL A 357 55.09 5.47 37.16
C VAL A 357 55.67 4.10 36.79
N GLU A 358 56.86 3.82 37.34
CA GLU A 358 57.74 2.67 37.06
C GLU A 358 57.22 1.31 37.56
N PRO A 359 57.76 0.18 37.03
CA PRO A 359 57.17 -1.16 37.17
C PRO A 359 57.63 -1.89 38.44
N VAL A 360 56.74 -2.74 38.98
CA VAL A 360 57.06 -3.73 40.02
C VAL A 360 57.01 -5.14 39.44
N GLU A 361 57.98 -5.95 39.86
CA GLU A 361 58.44 -7.23 39.32
C GLU A 361 57.40 -8.36 39.23
N SER A 362 57.47 -9.05 38.10
CA SER A 362 57.54 -10.52 37.88
C SER A 362 56.84 -11.46 38.87
N VAL A 363 55.75 -12.07 38.41
CA VAL A 363 55.29 -13.39 38.87
C VAL A 363 55.27 -14.35 37.67
N ASN A 364 55.91 -15.51 37.83
CA ASN A 364 56.21 -16.48 36.78
C ASN A 364 54.99 -16.96 35.97
N PRO A 365 55.15 -17.21 34.65
CA PRO A 365 54.10 -17.75 33.80
C PRO A 365 53.84 -19.24 34.05
N VAL A 366 52.56 -19.61 34.09
CA VAL A 366 52.08 -21.00 34.03
C VAL A 366 52.20 -21.51 32.60
N GLU A 367 52.78 -22.70 32.43
CA GLU A 367 53.01 -23.37 31.15
C GLU A 367 51.72 -23.56 30.31
N PRO A 368 51.77 -23.36 28.98
CA PRO A 368 50.69 -23.77 28.09
C PRO A 368 50.72 -25.29 27.83
N PRO A 369 49.56 -25.95 27.67
CA PRO A 369 49.53 -27.35 27.25
C PRO A 369 50.06 -27.51 25.81
N ARG A 370 50.81 -28.60 25.61
CA ARG A 370 51.51 -28.98 24.39
C ARG A 370 50.61 -29.06 23.16
N ALA A 371 51.15 -28.62 22.03
CA ALA A 371 50.65 -28.86 20.70
C ALA A 371 50.54 -30.37 20.40
N VAL A 372 49.37 -30.79 19.91
CA VAL A 372 49.16 -32.14 19.37
C VAL A 372 49.56 -32.11 17.88
N GLU A 373 50.40 -33.08 17.51
CA GLU A 373 50.98 -33.25 16.19
C GLU A 373 49.93 -33.38 15.08
N ALA A 374 50.23 -32.72 13.95
CA ALA A 374 49.54 -32.86 12.69
C ALA A 374 49.62 -34.31 12.18
N ARG A 375 48.47 -34.99 12.10
CA ARG A 375 48.34 -36.25 11.35
C ARG A 375 48.23 -35.95 9.85
N ARG A 376 49.02 -36.70 9.07
CA ARG A 376 49.10 -36.66 7.60
C ARG A 376 47.74 -36.89 6.92
N PRO A 377 47.52 -36.33 5.71
CA PRO A 377 46.29 -36.54 4.95
C PRO A 377 46.18 -38.00 4.47
N ALA A 378 45.00 -38.60 4.69
CA ALA A 378 44.62 -39.88 4.10
C ALA A 378 44.33 -39.68 2.60
N GLY A 379 44.88 -40.56 1.77
CA GLY A 379 44.66 -40.57 0.32
C GLY A 379 43.22 -40.92 -0.10
N PRO A 380 42.90 -40.78 -1.40
CA PRO A 380 41.55 -40.91 -1.92
C PRO A 380 41.02 -42.35 -1.80
N MET A 381 39.78 -42.49 -1.36
CA MET A 381 39.05 -43.75 -1.30
C MET A 381 38.67 -44.27 -2.71
N PRO A 382 38.67 -45.59 -2.94
CA PRO A 382 38.23 -46.19 -4.20
C PRO A 382 36.70 -46.17 -4.37
N PRO A 383 36.18 -46.23 -5.61
CA PRO A 383 34.75 -46.18 -5.88
C PRO A 383 34.04 -47.48 -5.47
N ALA A 384 32.90 -47.34 -4.79
CA ALA A 384 32.00 -48.46 -4.49
C ALA A 384 31.31 -48.95 -5.78
N ARG A 385 31.35 -50.27 -5.99
CA ARG A 385 30.62 -51.00 -7.03
C ARG A 385 29.09 -50.97 -6.77
N PRO A 386 28.25 -51.15 -7.81
CA PRO A 386 26.82 -50.90 -7.72
C PRO A 386 26.14 -51.99 -6.90
N ALA A 387 25.48 -51.59 -5.81
CA ALA A 387 24.53 -52.43 -5.10
C ALA A 387 23.19 -52.43 -5.88
N GLY A 388 22.68 -53.63 -6.08
CA GLY A 388 21.51 -53.93 -6.88
C GLY A 388 20.21 -53.26 -6.42
N ALA A 389 19.26 -53.34 -7.35
CA ALA A 389 17.88 -52.89 -7.26
C ALA A 389 17.27 -53.05 -5.85
N MET A 390 16.68 -51.95 -5.37
CA MET A 390 15.66 -51.97 -4.32
C MET A 390 14.32 -51.49 -4.88
N PRO A 391 13.20 -51.99 -4.33
CA PRO A 391 12.01 -52.31 -5.08
C PRO A 391 11.08 -51.10 -5.22
N GLN A 392 10.29 -51.12 -6.30
CA GLN A 392 9.16 -50.22 -6.56
C GLN A 392 8.24 -50.13 -5.31
N PRO A 393 7.75 -48.93 -4.93
CA PRO A 393 6.77 -48.81 -3.88
C PRO A 393 5.46 -49.50 -4.29
N LEU A 394 4.93 -50.36 -3.42
CA LEU A 394 3.62 -50.99 -3.58
C LEU A 394 2.53 -49.91 -3.73
N PRO A 395 1.52 -50.11 -4.61
CA PRO A 395 0.41 -49.18 -4.72
C PRO A 395 -0.39 -49.17 -3.41
N GLN A 396 -0.72 -47.98 -2.93
CA GLN A 396 -1.55 -47.82 -1.73
C GLN A 396 -2.97 -48.38 -1.98
N PRO A 397 -3.63 -48.95 -0.95
CA PRO A 397 -4.99 -49.45 -1.10
C PRO A 397 -5.94 -48.29 -1.44
N LEU A 398 -6.80 -48.50 -2.43
CA LEU A 398 -7.91 -47.61 -2.74
C LEU A 398 -8.77 -47.35 -1.48
N PRO A 399 -9.29 -46.13 -1.29
CA PRO A 399 -10.24 -45.87 -0.21
C PRO A 399 -11.48 -46.76 -0.41
N LEU A 400 -11.89 -47.46 0.66
CA LEU A 400 -13.17 -48.17 0.69
C LEU A 400 -14.32 -47.17 0.40
N PRO A 401 -15.35 -47.56 -0.35
CA PRO A 401 -16.51 -46.70 -0.57
C PRO A 401 -17.18 -46.39 0.76
N ALA A 402 -17.39 -45.10 1.04
CA ALA A 402 -18.13 -44.64 2.20
C ALA A 402 -19.56 -45.21 2.18
N ASP A 403 -20.04 -45.67 3.33
CA ASP A 403 -21.43 -46.06 3.54
C ASP A 403 -22.37 -44.92 3.09
N PRO A 404 -23.50 -45.23 2.43
CA PRO A 404 -24.45 -44.20 2.04
C PRO A 404 -25.03 -43.51 3.27
N PRO A 405 -25.26 -42.18 3.22
CA PRO A 405 -25.81 -41.46 4.35
C PRO A 405 -27.21 -41.99 4.69
N ARG A 406 -27.44 -42.24 5.98
CA ARG A 406 -28.78 -42.44 6.53
C ARG A 406 -29.67 -41.26 6.13
N ALA A 407 -30.79 -41.56 5.49
CA ALA A 407 -31.82 -40.59 5.11
C ALA A 407 -32.23 -39.73 6.31
N VAL A 408 -31.93 -38.44 6.24
CA VAL A 408 -32.54 -37.44 7.11
C VAL A 408 -33.93 -37.17 6.55
N ALA A 409 -34.96 -37.38 7.38
CA ALA A 409 -36.34 -37.14 7.02
C ALA A 409 -36.54 -35.67 6.59
N ALA A 410 -37.24 -35.49 5.48
CA ALA A 410 -37.58 -34.17 4.94
C ALA A 410 -38.41 -33.34 5.94
N PRO A 411 -38.20 -32.01 6.03
CA PRO A 411 -39.10 -31.15 6.79
C PRO A 411 -40.48 -31.10 6.12
N ARG A 412 -41.53 -31.26 6.93
CA ARG A 412 -42.94 -31.15 6.50
C ARG A 412 -43.22 -29.76 5.90
N PRO A 413 -44.07 -29.67 4.85
CA PRO A 413 -44.50 -28.37 4.34
C PRO A 413 -45.40 -27.64 5.36
N PRO A 414 -45.38 -26.29 5.40
CA PRO A 414 -46.26 -25.51 6.25
C PRO A 414 -47.72 -25.68 5.80
N GLY A 415 -48.61 -25.91 6.77
CA GLY A 415 -50.06 -25.98 6.54
C GLY A 415 -50.66 -24.61 6.17
N PRO A 416 -51.86 -24.59 5.58
CA PRO A 416 -52.47 -23.37 5.06
C PRO A 416 -52.88 -22.42 6.20
N ALA A 417 -52.68 -21.11 5.95
CA ALA A 417 -53.04 -20.03 6.86
C ALA A 417 -54.56 -19.95 7.09
N PRO A 418 -55.02 -19.57 8.30
CA PRO A 418 -56.44 -19.40 8.57
C PRO A 418 -56.99 -18.12 7.90
N SER A 419 -58.14 -18.25 7.25
CA SER A 419 -58.89 -17.15 6.63
C SER A 419 -59.49 -16.22 7.70
N PRO A 420 -59.47 -14.88 7.51
CA PRO A 420 -60.19 -13.97 8.40
C PRO A 420 -61.69 -14.02 8.09
N ARG A 421 -62.51 -14.20 9.14
CA ARG A 421 -63.97 -14.05 9.06
C ARG A 421 -64.36 -12.56 9.03
N PRO A 422 -65.43 -12.19 8.31
CA PRO A 422 -65.91 -10.82 8.19
C PRO A 422 -66.82 -10.44 9.36
N LEU A 423 -66.78 -9.17 9.77
CA LEU A 423 -67.83 -8.53 10.55
C LEU A 423 -68.45 -7.41 9.71
N ASP A 424 -69.74 -7.59 9.44
CA ASP A 424 -70.64 -6.69 8.73
C ASP A 424 -70.91 -5.38 9.52
N VAL A 425 -70.72 -4.20 8.88
CA VAL A 425 -71.77 -3.21 8.42
C VAL A 425 -72.25 -2.23 9.53
N PRO A 426 -72.71 -0.97 9.27
CA PRO A 426 -72.77 -0.14 8.04
C PRO A 426 -72.15 1.28 8.15
N VAL A 427 -72.03 1.93 7.00
CA VAL A 427 -71.78 3.37 6.75
C VAL A 427 -73.11 4.12 6.63
N GLN A 428 -73.22 5.37 7.10
CA GLN A 428 -73.71 6.56 6.34
C GLN A 428 -73.74 7.89 7.16
N PRO A 429 -73.84 9.09 6.51
CA PRO A 429 -72.87 10.20 6.64
C PRO A 429 -73.48 11.51 7.20
N LEU A 430 -72.69 12.60 7.37
CA LEU A 430 -73.10 13.97 7.00
C LEU A 430 -71.99 15.06 7.11
N ARG A 431 -71.83 15.80 6.00
CA ARG A 431 -71.57 17.25 5.80
C ARG A 431 -70.97 18.14 6.92
N GLY A 432 -70.03 19.01 6.50
CA GLY A 432 -70.08 20.45 6.81
C GLY A 432 -68.75 21.14 7.13
N ALA A 433 -68.16 21.85 6.15
CA ALA A 433 -67.35 23.07 6.37
C ALA A 433 -68.31 24.25 6.79
N PRO A 434 -67.88 25.47 7.20
CA PRO A 434 -66.63 26.18 6.83
C PRO A 434 -65.99 27.16 7.85
N CYS A 435 -64.85 27.73 7.41
CA CYS A 435 -64.25 29.07 7.64
C CYS A 435 -64.42 29.86 8.95
N GLY A 436 -63.30 30.42 9.42
CA GLY A 436 -63.26 31.60 10.29
C GLY A 436 -61.84 32.10 10.57
N ALA A 437 -61.54 33.32 10.14
CA ALA A 437 -60.27 34.04 10.25
C ALA A 437 -59.99 34.63 11.64
N GLY A 438 -58.74 35.00 11.92
CA GLY A 438 -58.40 35.84 13.08
C GLY A 438 -56.90 36.08 13.23
N ALA A 439 -56.46 37.29 12.90
CA ALA A 439 -55.11 37.81 13.02
C ALA A 439 -54.72 38.16 14.48
N GLY A 440 -53.41 38.31 14.73
CA GLY A 440 -52.95 39.32 15.69
C GLY A 440 -51.71 38.95 16.52
N SER A 441 -50.66 39.78 16.36
CA SER A 441 -49.68 40.20 17.38
C SER A 441 -48.72 39.10 17.91
N GLY A 442 -47.39 39.23 17.83
CA GLY A 442 -46.57 40.40 18.12
C GLY A 442 -45.92 40.20 19.49
N GLY A 443 -44.58 40.12 19.55
CA GLY A 443 -43.82 40.13 20.82
C GLY A 443 -42.57 39.27 20.78
N GLY A 444 -41.43 39.91 20.54
CA GLY A 444 -40.10 39.30 20.71
C GLY A 444 -39.71 39.17 22.17
N ILE A 445 -38.75 38.28 22.44
CA ILE A 445 -38.01 38.24 23.71
C ILE A 445 -36.52 38.17 23.38
N VAL A 446 -35.85 39.25 23.78
CA VAL A 446 -34.39 39.42 23.89
C VAL A 446 -33.93 38.69 25.16
N LEU A 447 -32.84 37.92 25.08
CA LEU A 447 -32.13 37.42 26.27
C LEU A 447 -30.96 38.36 26.55
N ASP A 448 -31.03 38.99 27.72
CA ASP A 448 -30.02 39.89 28.28
C ASP A 448 -29.00 39.10 29.12
N ALA A 449 -27.82 39.69 29.21
CA ALA A 449 -26.63 39.17 29.87
C ALA A 449 -26.72 39.22 31.40
N GLY A 450 -26.00 38.30 32.05
CA GLY A 450 -25.78 38.29 33.51
C GLY A 450 -24.43 37.67 33.83
N VAL A 451 -23.44 38.53 34.02
CA VAL A 451 -22.10 38.28 34.55
C VAL A 451 -22.16 38.11 36.08
N ALA A 452 -21.40 37.15 36.65
CA ALA A 452 -20.55 37.36 37.83
C ALA A 452 -19.91 36.04 38.37
N ASP A 453 -18.60 35.98 38.19
CA ASP A 453 -17.53 35.64 39.16
C ASP A 453 -17.46 34.32 39.98
N ASN A 454 -16.40 33.58 39.62
CA ASN A 454 -15.24 33.18 40.44
C ASN A 454 -15.41 32.38 41.74
N ARG A 455 -14.78 31.19 41.76
CA ARG A 455 -13.78 30.77 42.77
C ARG A 455 -13.00 29.52 42.33
N SER A 456 -11.69 29.70 42.16
CA SER A 456 -10.67 28.66 42.04
C SER A 456 -10.44 27.89 43.34
N THR A 457 -10.08 26.60 43.26
CA THR A 457 -9.13 25.95 44.20
C THR A 457 -8.50 24.69 43.60
N ALA A 458 -7.17 24.78 43.48
CA ALA A 458 -6.08 23.81 43.61
C ALA A 458 -6.20 22.30 43.25
N SER A 459 -5.19 21.89 42.48
CA SER A 459 -4.71 20.56 42.12
C SER A 459 -4.39 19.62 43.29
N ALA A 460 -4.59 18.32 43.07
CA ALA A 460 -3.84 17.25 43.72
C ALA A 460 -3.77 15.97 42.85
N HIS A 461 -2.56 15.52 42.56
CA HIS A 461 -2.17 14.16 42.13
C HIS A 461 -0.87 13.83 42.89
N PRO A 462 -0.43 12.56 43.05
CA PRO A 462 -1.11 11.27 42.82
C PRO A 462 -0.90 10.27 43.99
N GLN A 463 -1.62 9.13 43.98
CA GLN A 463 -1.17 7.90 44.63
C GLN A 463 -1.32 6.70 43.68
N ALA A 464 -0.27 5.88 43.66
CA ALA A 464 -0.07 4.74 42.76
C ALA A 464 -0.40 3.41 43.43
N ARG A 465 -1.00 2.48 42.67
CA ARG A 465 -0.87 0.99 42.67
C ARG A 465 -2.09 0.36 41.97
N PRO A 466 -2.04 -0.91 41.52
CA PRO A 466 -1.05 -1.62 40.69
C PRO A 466 -1.66 -2.03 39.33
N ALA A 467 -0.81 -2.48 38.40
CA ALA A 467 -1.14 -2.72 36.99
C ALA A 467 -2.08 -3.92 36.75
N GLU A 468 -3.17 -3.67 36.02
CA GLU A 468 -4.04 -4.67 35.36
C GLU A 468 -3.78 -4.61 33.84
N PRO A 469 -3.77 -5.75 33.11
CA PRO A 469 -3.38 -5.77 31.70
C PRO A 469 -4.35 -4.98 30.82
N ARG A 470 -3.81 -3.98 30.11
CA ARG A 470 -4.54 -3.11 29.20
C ARG A 470 -5.22 -3.90 28.09
N ARG A 471 -6.55 -3.98 28.14
CA ARG A 471 -7.38 -4.26 26.97
C ARG A 471 -7.14 -3.17 25.93
N LEU A 472 -6.89 -3.59 24.69
CA LEU A 472 -6.87 -2.73 23.51
C LEU A 472 -8.16 -1.89 23.45
N PRO A 473 -8.10 -0.58 23.15
CA PRO A 473 -9.31 0.20 22.96
C PRO A 473 -10.07 -0.32 21.74
N ALA A 474 -11.37 -0.55 21.91
CA ALA A 474 -12.28 -0.89 20.83
C ALA A 474 -12.27 0.21 19.76
N HIS A 475 -12.13 -0.20 18.50
CA HIS A 475 -12.17 0.67 17.33
C HIS A 475 -13.43 1.55 17.34
N PRO A 476 -13.36 2.85 16.99
CA PRO A 476 -14.55 3.64 16.80
C PRO A 476 -15.37 3.08 15.64
N HIS A 477 -16.68 2.92 15.84
CA HIS A 477 -17.62 2.51 14.82
C HIS A 477 -17.52 3.45 13.60
N ILE A 478 -17.00 2.94 12.49
CA ILE A 478 -16.89 3.63 11.20
C ILE A 478 -18.31 3.80 10.66
N ARG A 479 -18.84 5.02 10.77
CA ARG A 479 -20.06 5.43 10.05
C ARG A 479 -19.75 5.50 8.55
N ARG A 480 -20.73 5.15 7.71
CA ARG A 480 -20.66 5.22 6.24
C ARG A 480 -20.00 6.53 5.76
N PRO A 481 -19.14 6.49 4.73
CA PRO A 481 -18.44 7.67 4.23
C PRO A 481 -19.43 8.72 3.71
N VAL A 482 -19.19 9.98 4.08
CA VAL A 482 -19.84 11.14 3.46
C VAL A 482 -19.03 11.49 2.21
N PRO A 483 -19.64 11.52 1.01
CA PRO A 483 -18.95 11.97 -0.19
C PRO A 483 -18.39 13.39 0.00
N LEU A 484 -17.19 13.65 -0.51
CA LEU A 484 -16.66 15.01 -0.61
C LEU A 484 -17.55 15.80 -1.59
N GLN A 485 -18.50 16.58 -1.07
CA GLN A 485 -19.46 17.34 -1.88
C GLN A 485 -18.90 18.69 -2.37
N GLN A 486 -19.50 19.10 -3.49
CA GLN A 486 -19.21 20.20 -4.40
C GLN A 486 -19.03 21.58 -3.73
N ALA A 487 -18.15 22.41 -4.30
CA ALA A 487 -18.18 23.86 -4.10
C ALA A 487 -18.43 24.57 -5.45
N PRO A 488 -19.16 25.69 -5.48
CA PRO A 488 -19.30 26.51 -6.68
C PRO A 488 -17.95 27.11 -7.05
N LEU A 489 -17.63 27.12 -8.35
CA LEU A 489 -16.51 27.91 -8.88
C LEU A 489 -16.70 29.36 -8.45
N ALA A 490 -15.86 29.85 -7.55
CA ALA A 490 -15.76 31.28 -7.29
C ALA A 490 -15.18 31.92 -8.55
N ALA A 491 -16.01 32.69 -9.25
CA ALA A 491 -15.56 33.55 -10.33
C ALA A 491 -14.66 34.65 -9.75
N ARG A 492 -13.35 34.57 -10.01
CA ARG A 492 -12.48 35.65 -10.50
C ARG A 492 -11.02 35.23 -10.51
#